data_AF-A0AB34QQ49-F1
#
_entry.id   AF-A0AB34QQ49-F1
#
_cell.length_a   1.000
_cell.length_b   1.000
_cell.length_c   1.000
_cell.angle_alpha   90.00
_cell.angle_beta   90.00
_cell.angle_gamma   90.00
#
_symmetry.space_group_name_H-M   'P 1'
#
loop_
_entity.id
_entity.type
_entity.pdbx_description
1 polymer ?
#
loop_
_entity_poly.entity_id
_entity_poly.type
_entity_poly.pdbx_seq_one_letter_code
_entity_poly.pdbx_strand_id
1 'polypeptide(L)'
;MIDQSKTKDIMKKAVSLARNLEGNWSARMKMALNEVYIKHYLSQPLTKDVVEKLLLKGMSFRKIKKHYKVGMDEISSLLAK
;
A
#
# COMPACT_ATOMS: atom_id res chain seq x y z
N MET A 1 -14.57 -6.51 -6.48
CA MET A 1 -13.73 -6.77 -7.66
C MET A 1 -12.81 -5.57 -7.88
N ILE A 2 -11.50 -5.78 -8.04
CA ILE A 2 -10.60 -4.71 -8.49
C ILE A 2 -10.92 -4.48 -9.97
N ASP A 3 -11.34 -3.26 -10.30
CA ASP A 3 -11.59 -2.82 -11.67
C ASP A 3 -10.37 -3.13 -12.56
N GLN A 4 -10.58 -3.78 -13.69
CA GLN A 4 -9.51 -4.22 -14.59
C GLN A 4 -8.64 -3.06 -15.08
N SER A 5 -9.21 -1.85 -15.17
CA SER A 5 -8.50 -0.62 -15.49
C SER A 5 -7.43 -0.29 -14.43
N LYS A 6 -7.80 -0.36 -13.15
CA LYS A 6 -6.91 -0.11 -12.00
C LYS A 6 -5.77 -1.11 -11.94
N THR A 7 -6.04 -2.38 -12.25
CA THR A 7 -5.00 -3.42 -12.28
C THR A 7 -3.95 -3.13 -13.36
N LYS A 8 -4.37 -2.71 -14.56
CA LYS A 8 -3.44 -2.35 -15.64
C LYS A 8 -2.56 -1.16 -15.27
N ASP A 9 -3.13 -0.12 -14.66
CA ASP A 9 -2.38 1.07 -14.23
C ASP A 9 -1.38 0.76 -13.11
N ILE A 10 -1.77 -0.06 -12.13
CA ILE A 10 -0.87 -0.51 -11.06
C ILE A 10 0.32 -1.26 -11.66
N MET A 11 0.07 -2.20 -12.57
CA MET A 11 1.12 -2.95 -13.24
C MET A 11 2.04 -2.05 -14.06
N LYS A 12 1.49 -1.12 -14.85
CA LYS A 12 2.28 -0.17 -15.64
C LYS A 12 3.23 0.66 -14.76
N LYS A 13 2.72 1.18 -13.64
CA LYS A 13 3.53 1.94 -12.67
C LYS A 13 4.61 1.07 -12.01
N ALA A 14 4.26 -0.16 -11.61
CA ALA A 14 5.19 -1.07 -10.97
C ALA A 14 6.32 -1.50 -11.91
N VAL A 15 6.01 -1.82 -13.17
CA VAL A 15 7.01 -2.15 -14.19
C VAL A 15 7.94 -0.97 -14.44
N SER A 16 7.40 0.24 -14.56
CA SER A 16 8.22 1.45 -14.72
C SER A 16 9.17 1.65 -13.55
N LEU A 17 8.72 1.40 -12.31
CA LEU A 17 9.54 1.58 -11.12
C LEU A 17 10.61 0.49 -11.00
N ALA A 18 10.27 -0.76 -11.27
CA ALA A 18 11.21 -1.89 -11.21
C ALA A 18 12.35 -1.80 -12.23
N ARG A 19 12.16 -1.09 -13.35
CA ARG A 19 13.23 -0.83 -14.32
C ARG A 19 14.37 0.02 -13.75
N ASN A 20 14.07 0.86 -12.76
CA ASN A 20 15.03 1.77 -12.13
C ASN A 20 15.68 1.17 -10.87
N LEU A 21 15.27 -0.04 -10.48
CA LEU A 21 15.86 -0.77 -9.35
C LEU A 21 16.95 -1.71 -9.87
N GLU A 22 17.93 -1.99 -9.02
CA GLU A 22 19.01 -2.93 -9.31
C GLU A 22 18.71 -4.34 -8.78
N GLY A 23 19.34 -5.36 -9.36
CA GLY A 23 19.25 -6.76 -8.94
C GLY A 23 18.21 -7.62 -9.67
N ASN A 24 17.78 -8.72 -9.03
CA ASN A 24 16.91 -9.72 -9.65
C ASN A 24 15.53 -9.16 -10.01
N TRP A 25 15.04 -9.44 -11.22
CA TRP A 25 13.76 -8.92 -11.72
C TRP A 25 12.56 -9.26 -10.82
N SER A 26 12.48 -10.48 -10.29
CA SER A 26 11.37 -10.91 -9.41
C SER A 26 11.36 -10.11 -8.11
N ALA A 27 12.54 -9.92 -7.50
CA ALA A 27 12.67 -9.09 -6.30
C ALA A 27 12.30 -7.63 -6.57
N ARG A 28 12.78 -7.06 -7.68
CA ARG A 28 12.44 -5.70 -8.12
C ARG A 28 10.96 -5.51 -8.34
N MET A 29 10.31 -6.48 -9.00
CA MET A 29 8.87 -6.42 -9.23
C MET A 29 8.07 -6.51 -7.94
N LYS A 30 8.47 -7.38 -7.02
CA LYS A 30 7.83 -7.49 -5.69
C LYS A 30 7.93 -6.18 -4.92
N MET A 31 9.10 -5.54 -4.91
CA MET A 31 9.32 -4.25 -4.26
C MET A 31 8.47 -3.16 -4.91
N ALA A 32 8.52 -3.04 -6.23
CA ALA A 32 7.79 -2.02 -6.97
C ALA A 32 6.27 -2.16 -6.82
N LEU A 33 5.74 -3.38 -6.90
CA LEU A 33 4.32 -3.63 -6.66
C LEU A 33 3.92 -3.22 -5.25
N ASN A 34 4.69 -3.59 -4.22
CA ASN A 34 4.40 -3.19 -2.86
C ASN A 34 4.37 -1.66 -2.71
N GLU A 35 5.31 -0.94 -3.32
CA GLU A 35 5.33 0.52 -3.27
C GLU A 35 4.09 1.14 -3.94
N VAL A 36 3.71 0.65 -5.12
CA VAL A 36 2.54 1.15 -5.86
C VAL A 36 1.25 0.85 -5.09
N TYR A 37 1.11 -0.34 -4.51
CA TYR A 37 -0.05 -0.69 -3.69
C TYR A 37 -0.13 0.18 -2.42
N ILE A 38 0.99 0.39 -1.73
CA ILE A 38 1.04 1.27 -0.56
C ILE A 38 0.57 2.67 -0.93
N LYS A 39 1.09 3.26 -2.01
CA LYS A 39 0.67 4.59 -2.49
C LYS A 39 -0.83 4.62 -2.82
N HIS A 40 -1.33 3.57 -3.47
CA HIS A 40 -2.74 3.46 -3.81
C HIS A 40 -3.64 3.44 -2.56
N TYR A 41 -3.32 2.63 -1.57
CA TYR A 41 -4.13 2.57 -0.34
C TYR A 41 -4.01 3.84 0.49
N LEU A 42 -2.84 4.47 0.55
CA LEU A 42 -2.65 5.77 1.23
C LEU A 42 -3.43 6.93 0.58
N SER A 43 -3.83 6.80 -0.68
CA SER A 43 -4.73 7.76 -1.34
C SER A 43 -6.21 7.55 -1.00
N GLN A 44 -6.57 6.47 -0.30
CA GLN A 44 -7.93 6.18 0.11
C GLN A 44 -8.21 6.69 1.54
N PRO A 45 -9.48 6.95 1.90
CA PRO A 45 -9.87 7.30 3.26
C PRO A 45 -9.46 6.23 4.28
N LEU A 46 -9.18 6.67 5.51
CA LEU A 46 -8.84 5.78 6.61
C LEU A 46 -10.04 4.88 6.95
N THR A 47 -9.88 3.58 6.71
CA THR A 47 -10.88 2.54 7.00
C THR A 47 -10.16 1.29 7.49
N LYS A 48 -10.90 0.36 8.14
CA LYS A 48 -10.35 -0.93 8.59
C LYS A 48 -9.62 -1.68 7.48
N ASP A 49 -10.28 -1.84 6.33
CA ASP A 49 -9.74 -2.56 5.16
C ASP A 49 -8.45 -1.91 4.62
N VAL A 50 -8.38 -0.57 4.58
CA VAL A 50 -7.17 0.14 4.18
C VAL A 50 -6.03 -0.10 5.18
N VAL A 51 -6.30 -0.03 6.49
CA VAL A 51 -5.28 -0.29 7.52
C VAL A 51 -4.73 -1.71 7.40
N GLU A 52 -5.61 -2.71 7.30
CA GLU A 52 -5.20 -4.12 7.16
C GLU A 52 -4.36 -4.35 5.91
N LYS A 53 -4.79 -3.82 4.76
CA LYS A 53 -4.05 -3.92 3.50
C LYS A 53 -2.68 -3.25 3.57
N LEU A 54 -2.56 -2.14 4.28
CA LEU A 54 -1.29 -1.45 4.50
C LEU A 54 -0.34 -2.25 5.40
N LEU A 55 -0.86 -2.85 6.48
CA LEU A 55 -0.09 -3.73 7.37
C LEU A 55 0.40 -4.98 6.62
N LEU A 56 -0.45 -5.61 5.82
CA LEU A 56 -0.09 -6.75 4.97
C LEU A 56 1.01 -6.42 3.95
N LYS A 57 1.15 -5.15 3.57
CA LYS A 57 2.21 -4.65 2.71
C LYS A 57 3.47 -4.21 3.45
N GLY A 58 3.54 -4.43 4.76
CA GLY A 58 4.70 -4.17 5.60
C GLY A 58 4.80 -2.73 6.12
N MET A 59 3.72 -1.96 6.06
CA MET A 59 3.71 -0.64 6.69
C MET A 59 3.48 -0.77 8.19
N SER A 60 4.18 0.04 8.99
CA SER A 60 3.99 0.06 10.45
C SER A 60 2.86 1.02 10.84
N PHE A 61 2.21 0.75 11.98
CA PHE A 61 1.24 1.67 12.58
C PHE A 61 1.78 3.10 12.73
N ARG A 62 3.08 3.26 13.02
CA ARG A 62 3.73 4.57 13.08
C ARG A 62 3.60 5.34 11.77
N LYS A 63 3.86 4.69 10.63
CA LYS A 63 3.78 5.32 9.30
C LYS A 63 2.34 5.63 8.92
N ILE A 64 1.42 4.70 9.19
CA ILE A 64 -0.02 4.87 8.91
C ILE A 64 -0.56 6.07 9.70
N LYS A 65 -0.32 6.13 11.02
CA LYS A 65 -0.75 7.24 11.88
C LYS A 65 -0.19 8.59 11.41
N LYS A 66 1.10 8.63 11.04
CA LYS A 66 1.73 9.85 10.54
C LYS A 66 1.08 10.35 9.26
N HIS A 67 0.73 9.45 8.33
CA HIS A 67 0.10 9.82 7.06
C HIS A 67 -1.31 10.38 7.26
N TYR A 68 -2.14 9.71 8.05
CA TYR A 68 -3.54 10.09 8.28
C TYR A 68 -3.72 11.14 9.38
N LYS A 69 -2.66 11.47 10.13
CA LYS A 69 -2.67 12.41 11.27
C LYS A 69 -3.64 11.98 12.39
N VAL A 70 -3.65 10.69 12.70
CA VAL A 70 -4.56 10.07 13.68
C VAL A 70 -3.83 9.44 14.87
N GLY A 71 -4.54 9.29 15.98
CA GLY A 71 -4.08 8.59 17.18
C GLY A 71 -4.04 7.06 17.05
N MET A 72 -3.46 6.38 18.05
CA MET A 72 -3.56 4.91 18.11
C MET A 72 -4.97 4.45 18.43
N ASP A 73 -5.71 5.22 19.24
CA ASP A 73 -7.07 4.87 19.64
C ASP A 73 -8.00 4.79 18.43
N GLU A 74 -7.90 5.74 17.49
CA GLU A 74 -8.67 5.71 16.25
C GLU A 74 -8.35 4.47 15.39
N ILE A 75 -7.07 4.11 15.26
CA ILE A 75 -6.64 2.90 14.55
C ILE A 75 -7.19 1.65 15.26
N SER A 76 -7.08 1.60 16.58
CA SER A 76 -7.59 0.49 17.39
C SER A 76 -9.10 0.36 17.27
N SER A 77 -9.85 1.46 17.28
CA SER A 77 -11.31 1.46 17.09
C SER A 77 -11.72 0.92 15.72
N LEU A 78 -10.93 1.20 14.67
CA LEU A 78 -11.18 0.63 13.34
C LEU A 78 -10.92 -0.88 13.29
N LEU A 79 -9.94 -1.37 14.04
CA LEU A 79 -9.55 -2.78 14.07
C LEU A 79 -10.36 -3.59 15.11
N ALA A 80 -10.99 -2.95 16.07
CA ALA A 80 -11.81 -3.56 17.12
C ALA A 80 -13.18 -4.00 16.58
N LYS A 81 -13.18 -4.99 15.69
CA LYS A 81 -14.36 -5.76 15.25
C LYS A 81 -13.94 -7.03 14.54
#